data_AF-A0A7C1W5S7-F1
#
_entry.id   AF-A0A7C1W5S7-F1
#
_cell.length_a   1.000
_cell.length_b   1.000
_cell.length_c   1.000
_cell.angle_alpha   90.00
_cell.angle_beta   90.00
_cell.angle_gamma   90.00
#
_symmetry.space_group_name_H-M   'P 1'
#
loop_
_entity.id
_entity.type
_entity.pdbx_description
1 polymer ?
#
loop_
_entity_poly.entity_id
_entity_poly.type
_entity_poly.pdbx_seq_one_letter_code
_entity_poly.pdbx_strand_id
1 'polypeptide(L)'
;MIRSLAWRMVIITGLAFSLLACGKKMPPRPPREVVPQAVTGFSARLTEKAIVLTWKAPIKRKDGSPLIRLSGFRVLRADYTFAEDCPGCPVHYTDIFNVRWPGASKETAGEDLVQFIDSDLAYGHKYVYTIQAVDDDGRIGEEAGPVIIYWDVPPGPPAALSARDGDGQVALSWQAPEKLSDGSVAGEPLSYYIYRREGDGPYERLLVAGLLSNTAFTDTSLANDTFYTYKVRAVRSVKTTLIEGPESDEIKAFPKDMTPPAPPTGLSAIASPEGIVLRWIDNTEPDLAGYRVYRRTKEEDKWRCLSRGLETSGRYTDKEVRKGEVYYYALTAVDSSPRQNESTMSLEVRVWAE
;
A
#
# COMPACT_ATOMS: atom_id res chain seq x y z
N MET A 1 72.11 -73.50 8.04
CA MET A 1 71.39 -72.99 6.85
C MET A 1 69.93 -72.72 7.24
N ILE A 2 69.35 -71.58 6.82
CA ILE A 2 67.89 -71.27 6.81
C ILE A 2 67.25 -70.62 8.08
N ARG A 3 67.98 -69.92 8.98
CA ARG A 3 67.30 -69.17 10.08
C ARG A 3 67.73 -67.73 10.38
N SER A 4 68.68 -67.12 9.67
CA SER A 4 69.09 -65.72 9.96
C SER A 4 68.77 -64.69 8.86
N LEU A 5 68.15 -65.09 7.74
CA LEU A 5 67.80 -64.14 6.66
C LEU A 5 66.38 -63.55 6.74
N ALA A 6 65.47 -64.15 7.50
CA ALA A 6 64.07 -63.71 7.50
C ALA A 6 63.79 -62.49 8.39
N TRP A 7 64.61 -62.22 9.43
CA TRP A 7 64.32 -61.12 10.36
C TRP A 7 64.94 -59.77 9.94
N ARG A 8 66.04 -59.78 9.16
CA ARG A 8 66.66 -58.55 8.65
C ARG A 8 65.91 -57.94 7.44
N MET A 9 65.03 -58.70 6.77
CA MET A 9 64.20 -58.16 5.69
C MET A 9 62.93 -57.45 6.16
N VAL A 10 62.41 -57.76 7.36
CA VAL A 10 61.16 -57.12 7.85
C VAL A 10 61.42 -55.77 8.52
N ILE A 11 62.59 -55.56 9.13
CA ILE A 11 62.93 -54.26 9.74
C ILE A 11 63.40 -53.24 8.69
N ILE A 12 64.00 -53.69 7.59
CA ILE A 12 64.46 -52.80 6.51
C ILE A 12 63.31 -52.42 5.55
N THR A 13 62.24 -53.23 5.46
CA THR A 13 61.04 -52.85 4.70
C THR A 13 60.08 -51.93 5.47
N GLY A 14 60.13 -51.91 6.81
CA GLY A 14 59.39 -50.96 7.64
C GLY A 14 59.99 -49.54 7.70
N LEU A 15 61.32 -49.40 7.60
CA LEU A 15 61.99 -48.09 7.65
C LEU A 15 62.12 -47.39 6.28
N ALA A 16 61.90 -48.12 5.18
CA ALA A 16 61.98 -47.55 3.82
C ALA A 16 60.69 -46.82 3.39
N PHE A 17 59.57 -47.03 4.08
CA PHE A 17 58.30 -46.33 3.79
C PHE A 17 58.06 -45.07 4.64
N SER A 18 58.87 -44.81 5.66
CA SER A 18 58.75 -43.61 6.51
C SER A 18 59.53 -42.39 6.02
N LEU A 19 60.31 -42.50 4.93
CA LEU A 19 61.15 -41.41 4.39
C LEU A 19 60.66 -40.82 3.05
N LEU A 20 59.53 -41.29 2.52
CA LEU A 20 58.87 -40.72 1.32
C LEU A 20 57.60 -39.92 1.66
N ALA A 21 57.37 -39.61 2.94
CA ALA A 21 56.41 -38.60 3.33
C ALA A 21 57.00 -37.20 3.10
N CYS A 22 57.23 -36.84 1.83
CA CYS A 22 57.28 -35.44 1.44
C CYS A 22 55.89 -34.88 1.72
N GLY A 23 55.67 -34.34 2.92
CA GLY A 23 54.52 -33.52 3.22
C GLY A 23 54.50 -32.38 2.21
N LYS A 24 53.73 -32.54 1.14
CA LYS A 24 53.60 -31.54 0.08
C LYS A 24 52.99 -30.32 0.77
N LYS A 25 53.81 -29.30 1.03
CA LYS A 25 53.37 -28.07 1.67
C LYS A 25 52.25 -27.51 0.80
N MET A 26 51.01 -27.65 1.26
CA MET A 26 49.86 -27.12 0.54
C MET A 26 50.08 -25.61 0.41
N PRO A 27 49.63 -24.98 -0.69
CA PRO A 27 49.59 -23.53 -0.76
C PRO A 27 48.94 -23.00 0.54
N PRO A 28 49.47 -21.93 1.14
CA PRO A 28 48.88 -21.36 2.34
C PRO A 28 47.40 -21.10 2.07
N ARG A 29 46.52 -21.72 2.86
CA ARG A 29 45.10 -21.36 2.81
C ARG A 29 44.98 -19.96 3.37
N PRO A 30 44.35 -19.01 2.65
CA PRO A 30 44.06 -17.71 3.20
C PRO A 30 43.38 -17.88 4.57
N PRO A 31 43.74 -17.07 5.59
CA PRO A 31 43.05 -17.07 6.86
C PRO A 31 41.54 -16.96 6.61
N ARG A 32 40.76 -17.85 7.24
CA ARG A 32 39.31 -17.79 7.15
C ARG A 32 38.85 -16.52 7.86
N GLU A 33 38.14 -15.67 7.14
CA GLU A 33 37.68 -14.39 7.69
C GLU A 33 36.43 -14.62 8.55
N VAL A 34 36.64 -14.67 9.87
CA VAL A 34 35.61 -14.95 10.88
C VAL A 34 34.87 -13.69 11.33
N VAL A 35 34.68 -12.72 10.45
CA VAL A 35 33.94 -11.48 10.73
C VAL A 35 32.45 -11.65 10.46
N PRO A 36 31.55 -10.84 11.03
CA PRO A 36 30.13 -10.82 10.66
C PRO A 36 29.91 -10.58 9.15
N GLN A 37 28.86 -11.18 8.58
CA GLN A 37 28.39 -10.79 7.23
C GLN A 37 27.77 -9.39 7.25
N ALA A 38 27.66 -8.79 6.06
CA ALA A 38 26.88 -7.57 5.87
C ALA A 38 25.44 -7.75 6.36
N VAL A 39 24.86 -6.66 6.88
CA VAL A 39 23.45 -6.63 7.26
C VAL A 39 22.56 -6.82 6.04
N THR A 40 21.34 -7.32 6.24
CA THR A 40 20.37 -7.51 5.15
C THR A 40 19.19 -6.56 5.29
N GLY A 41 18.49 -6.27 4.18
CA GLY A 41 17.35 -5.35 4.19
C GLY A 41 17.70 -3.91 4.58
N PHE A 42 18.96 -3.50 4.40
CA PHE A 42 19.39 -2.15 4.69
C PHE A 42 18.70 -1.15 3.75
N SER A 43 17.93 -0.25 4.33
CA SER A 43 17.14 0.73 3.60
C SER A 43 16.92 1.99 4.44
N ALA A 44 16.49 3.07 3.80
CA ALA A 44 16.11 4.30 4.46
C ALA A 44 14.68 4.70 4.11
N ARG A 45 13.99 5.30 5.08
CA ARG A 45 12.78 6.10 4.87
C ARG A 45 13.04 7.54 5.29
N LEU A 46 12.51 8.49 4.54
CA LEU A 46 12.59 9.90 4.90
C LEU A 46 11.39 10.27 5.77
N THR A 47 11.60 11.23 6.65
CA THR A 47 10.56 11.94 7.40
C THR A 47 10.74 13.44 7.17
N GLU A 48 9.88 14.28 7.74
CA GLU A 48 10.02 15.74 7.63
C GLU A 48 11.34 16.28 8.19
N LYS A 49 12.00 15.57 9.12
CA LYS A 49 13.16 16.09 9.87
C LYS A 49 14.33 15.12 10.03
N ALA A 50 14.19 13.89 9.54
CA ALA A 50 15.17 12.84 9.76
C ALA A 50 15.19 11.79 8.64
N ILE A 51 16.35 11.15 8.49
CA ILE A 51 16.53 9.94 7.69
C ILE A 51 16.52 8.77 8.65
N VAL A 52 15.60 7.84 8.43
CA VAL A 52 15.43 6.68 9.29
C VAL A 52 15.95 5.45 8.57
N LEU A 53 17.09 4.95 9.04
CA LEU A 53 17.75 3.76 8.54
C LEU A 53 17.17 2.52 9.21
N THR A 54 16.95 1.45 8.44
CA THR A 54 16.50 0.15 8.97
C THR A 54 17.28 -0.98 8.34
N TRP A 55 17.59 -2.02 9.12
CA TRP A 55 18.28 -3.23 8.65
C TRP A 55 17.99 -4.43 9.57
N LYS A 56 18.33 -5.63 9.10
CA LYS A 56 18.26 -6.87 9.87
C LYS A 56 19.65 -7.32 10.30
N ALA A 57 19.74 -7.81 11.55
CA ALA A 57 20.98 -8.37 12.09
C ALA A 57 21.46 -9.59 11.27
N PRO A 58 22.77 -9.74 11.02
CA PRO A 58 23.30 -10.91 10.33
C PRO A 58 23.34 -12.10 11.30
N ILE A 59 22.98 -13.29 10.80
CA ILE A 59 23.01 -14.54 11.57
C ILE A 59 24.22 -15.43 11.25
N LYS A 60 25.07 -14.99 10.32
CA LYS A 60 26.24 -15.72 9.83
C LYS A 60 27.48 -14.83 9.78
N ARG A 61 28.64 -15.47 9.88
CA ARG A 61 29.95 -14.91 9.58
C ARG A 61 30.23 -15.01 8.09
N LYS A 62 31.16 -14.20 7.58
CA LYS A 62 31.55 -14.16 6.16
C LYS A 62 31.90 -15.54 5.61
N ASP A 63 32.51 -16.36 6.45
CA ASP A 63 32.89 -17.72 6.15
C ASP A 63 31.74 -18.76 6.14
N GLY A 64 30.50 -18.31 6.39
CA GLY A 64 29.28 -19.11 6.44
C GLY A 64 28.95 -19.76 7.79
N SER A 65 29.84 -19.67 8.78
CA SER A 65 29.57 -20.20 10.13
C SER A 65 28.53 -19.33 10.88
N PRO A 66 27.81 -19.88 11.88
CA PRO A 66 26.84 -19.12 12.65
C PRO A 66 27.48 -17.93 13.41
N LEU A 67 26.80 -16.79 13.41
CA LEU A 67 27.16 -15.64 14.25
C LEU A 67 26.37 -15.72 15.55
N ILE A 68 27.02 -16.15 16.63
CA ILE A 68 26.39 -16.39 17.94
C ILE A 68 26.69 -15.30 18.98
N ARG A 69 27.58 -14.35 18.68
CA ARG A 69 28.10 -13.33 19.61
C ARG A 69 28.20 -11.98 18.90
N LEU A 70 27.05 -11.35 18.67
CA LEU A 70 26.95 -10.03 18.05
C LEU A 70 26.95 -8.97 19.16
N SER A 71 27.80 -7.96 19.04
CA SER A 71 27.92 -6.85 20.00
C SER A 71 27.14 -5.61 19.58
N GLY A 72 26.97 -5.39 18.26
CA GLY A 72 26.30 -4.20 17.78
C GLY A 72 26.56 -3.88 16.31
N PHE A 73 26.35 -2.61 15.98
CA PHE A 73 26.52 -2.08 14.63
C PHE A 73 27.19 -0.71 14.67
N ARG A 74 28.06 -0.45 13.70
CA ARG A 74 28.57 0.88 13.37
C ARG A 74 27.70 1.46 12.27
N VAL A 75 27.17 2.66 12.50
CA VAL A 75 26.48 3.45 11.49
C VAL A 75 27.49 4.44 10.93
N LEU A 76 27.80 4.29 9.65
CA LEU A 76 28.76 5.11 8.95
C LEU A 76 28.04 6.03 7.97
N ARG A 77 28.46 7.30 7.93
CA ARG A 77 27.91 8.33 7.04
C ARG A 77 29.04 9.09 6.37
N ALA A 78 28.92 9.29 5.07
CA ALA A 78 29.65 10.30 4.32
C ALA A 78 28.68 11.44 3.97
N ASP A 79 29.18 12.66 4.06
CA ASP A 79 28.41 13.89 3.90
C ASP A 79 29.10 14.78 2.87
N TYR A 80 28.37 15.18 1.83
CA TYR A 80 28.84 16.01 0.75
C TYR A 80 27.80 17.10 0.48
N THR A 81 28.24 18.33 0.28
CA THR A 81 27.36 19.33 -0.33
C THR A 81 27.06 18.92 -1.78
N PHE A 82 25.93 19.36 -2.35
CA PHE A 82 25.62 19.08 -3.76
C PHE A 82 26.69 19.60 -4.73
N ALA A 83 27.44 20.64 -4.35
CA ALA A 83 28.55 21.17 -5.14
C ALA A 83 29.76 20.22 -5.18
N GLU A 84 29.94 19.39 -4.15
CA GLU A 84 31.03 18.43 -4.01
C GLU A 84 30.68 17.05 -4.57
N ASP A 85 29.45 16.85 -5.06
CA ASP A 85 29.00 15.55 -5.57
C ASP A 85 29.75 15.18 -6.87
N CYS A 86 30.79 14.38 -6.74
CA CYS A 86 31.58 13.87 -7.85
C CYS A 86 31.35 12.37 -8.07
N PRO A 87 30.85 11.97 -9.26
CA PRO A 87 30.71 10.56 -9.62
C PRO A 87 32.07 9.85 -9.65
N GLY A 88 32.23 8.81 -8.83
CA GLY A 88 33.43 7.94 -8.83
C GLY A 88 34.54 8.33 -7.85
N CYS A 89 34.37 9.41 -7.08
CA CYS A 89 35.30 9.73 -5.99
C CYS A 89 35.21 8.69 -4.85
N PRO A 90 36.33 8.38 -4.16
CA PRO A 90 36.31 7.55 -2.97
C PRO A 90 35.35 8.13 -1.91
N VAL A 91 34.54 7.25 -1.32
CA VAL A 91 33.61 7.65 -0.25
C VAL A 91 34.37 7.70 1.07
N HIS A 92 34.32 8.84 1.75
CA HIS A 92 34.99 9.07 3.02
C HIS A 92 33.97 8.99 4.15
N TYR A 93 33.80 7.78 4.68
CA TYR A 93 32.88 7.54 5.79
C TYR A 93 33.43 8.03 7.14
N THR A 94 32.51 8.50 7.97
CA THR A 94 32.72 8.77 9.39
C THR A 94 31.77 7.91 10.23
N ASP A 95 32.22 7.45 11.39
CA ASP A 95 31.32 6.82 12.36
C ASP A 95 30.45 7.88 13.02
N ILE A 96 29.14 7.83 12.76
CA ILE A 96 28.19 8.75 13.37
C ILE A 96 27.50 8.16 14.60
N PHE A 97 27.40 6.83 14.68
CA PHE A 97 26.76 6.18 15.81
C PHE A 97 27.13 4.70 15.95
N ASN A 98 27.18 4.20 17.18
CA ASN A 98 27.37 2.78 17.49
C ASN A 98 26.13 2.24 18.21
N VAL A 99 25.38 1.38 17.53
CA VAL A 99 24.20 0.70 18.10
C VAL A 99 24.65 -0.52 18.89
N ARG A 100 24.26 -0.65 20.16
CA ARG A 100 24.59 -1.81 21.01
C ARG A 100 23.57 -2.95 20.86
N TRP A 101 24.02 -4.20 20.96
CA TRP A 101 23.22 -5.42 20.82
C TRP A 101 23.64 -6.52 21.84
N PRO A 102 22.70 -7.33 22.38
CA PRO A 102 21.25 -7.13 22.37
C PRO A 102 20.84 -6.09 23.43
N GLY A 103 19.86 -5.23 23.13
CA GLY A 103 19.21 -4.39 24.16
C GLY A 103 19.47 -2.88 24.17
N ALA A 104 19.52 -2.21 23.01
CA ALA A 104 19.20 -0.77 22.93
C ALA A 104 18.82 -0.33 21.51
N SER A 105 17.55 -0.45 21.15
CA SER A 105 16.86 0.59 20.37
C SER A 105 15.46 0.72 20.95
N LYS A 106 14.95 1.94 21.11
CA LYS A 106 13.59 2.18 21.61
C LYS A 106 12.48 1.68 20.66
N GLU A 107 12.83 1.03 19.55
CA GLU A 107 11.92 0.74 18.43
C GLU A 107 12.35 -0.56 17.74
N THR A 108 12.19 -1.71 18.40
CA THR A 108 12.28 -3.03 17.77
C THR A 108 10.87 -3.41 17.28
N ALA A 109 10.62 -3.35 15.96
CA ALA A 109 9.33 -3.75 15.36
C ALA A 109 9.36 -5.21 14.86
N GLY A 110 9.91 -6.13 15.65
CA GLY A 110 10.11 -7.55 15.33
C GLY A 110 11.45 -8.08 15.83
N GLU A 111 11.65 -9.40 15.92
CA GLU A 111 12.75 -10.02 16.68
C GLU A 111 14.18 -9.65 16.20
N ASP A 112 14.38 -9.16 14.96
CA ASP A 112 15.72 -8.85 14.40
C ASP A 112 15.83 -7.52 13.63
N LEU A 113 14.82 -6.64 13.68
CA LEU A 113 14.82 -5.37 12.93
C LEU A 113 15.43 -4.24 13.77
N VAL A 114 16.50 -3.63 13.27
CA VAL A 114 17.22 -2.52 13.90
C VAL A 114 16.90 -1.22 13.18
N GLN A 115 16.75 -0.13 13.94
CA GLN A 115 16.46 1.20 13.43
C GLN A 115 17.43 2.23 14.01
N PHE A 116 17.85 3.17 13.17
CA PHE A 116 18.58 4.37 13.57
C PHE A 116 17.97 5.61 12.90
N ILE A 117 17.83 6.68 13.67
CA ILE A 117 17.24 7.95 13.21
C ILE A 117 18.38 8.98 13.16
N ASP A 118 18.76 9.39 11.96
CA ASP A 118 19.68 10.50 11.75
C ASP A 118 18.88 11.80 11.59
N SER A 119 19.04 12.72 12.55
CA SER A 119 18.42 14.05 12.54
C SER A 119 19.44 15.19 12.41
N ASP A 120 20.74 14.88 12.33
CA ASP A 120 21.79 15.88 12.16
C ASP A 120 22.06 16.08 10.67
N LEU A 121 21.10 16.75 10.02
CA LEU A 121 21.02 16.88 8.57
C LEU A 121 20.97 18.35 8.16
N ALA A 122 21.71 18.68 7.11
CA ALA A 122 21.70 19.98 6.45
C ALA A 122 21.07 19.83 5.05
N TYR A 123 20.19 20.77 4.67
CA TYR A 123 19.65 20.80 3.32
C TYR A 123 20.71 21.17 2.30
N GLY A 124 20.60 20.64 1.08
CA GLY A 124 21.60 20.83 0.03
C GLY A 124 22.74 19.81 0.08
N HIS A 125 22.54 18.70 0.80
CA HIS A 125 23.56 17.68 1.05
C HIS A 125 23.16 16.31 0.51
N LYS A 126 24.17 15.57 0.07
CA LYS A 126 24.10 14.15 -0.28
C LYS A 126 24.71 13.34 0.86
N TYR A 127 23.89 12.51 1.48
CA TYR A 127 24.30 11.57 2.50
C TYR A 127 24.44 10.17 1.92
N VAL A 128 25.59 9.53 2.19
CA VAL A 128 25.82 8.13 1.85
C VAL A 128 25.99 7.35 3.13
N TYR A 129 25.13 6.37 3.36
CA TYR A 129 25.16 5.55 4.56
C TYR A 129 25.61 4.13 4.25
N THR A 130 26.37 3.54 5.16
CA THR A 130 26.59 2.09 5.23
C THR A 130 26.60 1.63 6.70
N ILE A 131 26.40 0.33 6.90
CA ILE A 131 26.33 -0.31 8.21
C ILE A 131 27.34 -1.45 8.25
N GLN A 132 28.07 -1.55 9.36
CA GLN A 132 28.93 -2.71 9.66
C GLN A 132 28.47 -3.35 10.97
N ALA A 133 28.32 -4.67 10.98
CA ALA A 133 28.09 -5.42 12.21
C ALA A 133 29.40 -5.62 12.99
N VAL A 134 29.33 -5.66 14.33
CA VAL A 134 30.48 -5.85 15.22
C VAL A 134 30.20 -7.03 16.15
N ASP A 135 31.14 -7.98 16.22
CA ASP A 135 31.06 -9.12 17.15
C ASP A 135 31.61 -8.78 18.54
N ASP A 136 31.37 -9.64 19.54
CA ASP A 136 31.83 -9.42 20.93
C ASP A 136 33.35 -9.33 21.10
N ASP A 137 34.12 -9.81 20.12
CA ASP A 137 35.57 -9.68 20.12
C ASP A 137 36.03 -8.38 19.43
N GLY A 138 35.10 -7.50 19.06
CA GLY A 138 35.34 -6.23 18.38
C GLY A 138 35.64 -6.37 16.89
N ARG A 139 35.39 -7.54 16.28
CA ARG A 139 35.64 -7.71 14.84
C ARG A 139 34.55 -7.04 14.04
N ILE A 140 34.97 -6.22 13.10
CA ILE A 140 34.11 -5.46 12.20
C ILE A 140 33.80 -6.32 10.97
N GLY A 141 32.51 -6.46 10.68
CA GLY A 141 31.98 -7.19 9.54
C GLY A 141 32.03 -6.43 8.22
N GLU A 142 31.49 -7.06 7.19
CA GLU A 142 31.38 -6.44 5.86
C GLU A 142 30.43 -5.25 5.87
N GLU A 143 30.72 -4.26 5.02
CA GLU A 143 29.83 -3.13 4.76
C GLU A 143 28.58 -3.57 4.01
N ALA A 144 27.43 -3.07 4.42
CA ALA A 144 26.24 -3.12 3.57
C ALA A 144 26.41 -2.26 2.31
N GLY A 145 25.67 -2.61 1.26
CA GLY A 145 25.55 -1.73 0.09
C GLY A 145 25.09 -0.33 0.49
N PRO A 146 25.58 0.74 -0.16
CA PRO A 146 25.33 2.10 0.28
C PRO A 146 23.87 2.51 0.06
N VAL A 147 23.32 3.26 1.01
CA VAL A 147 22.07 3.99 0.83
C VAL A 147 22.40 5.46 0.60
N ILE A 148 21.99 6.00 -0.54
CA ILE A 148 22.28 7.37 -0.97
C ILE A 148 21.01 8.21 -0.88
N ILE A 149 21.06 9.29 -0.09
CA ILE A 149 19.96 10.23 0.09
C ILE A 149 20.42 11.64 -0.29
N TYR A 150 19.70 12.28 -1.21
CA TYR A 150 19.84 13.71 -1.49
C TYR A 150 18.84 14.45 -0.59
N TRP A 151 19.35 15.07 0.48
CA TRP A 151 18.54 15.78 1.46
C TRP A 151 18.48 17.27 1.10
N ASP A 152 17.27 17.75 0.84
CA ASP A 152 17.02 19.11 0.40
C ASP A 152 15.67 19.60 0.93
N VAL A 153 15.40 20.89 0.77
CA VAL A 153 14.22 21.52 1.34
C VAL A 153 12.94 20.91 0.75
N PRO A 154 12.02 20.40 1.58
CA PRO A 154 10.76 19.84 1.12
C PRO A 154 9.81 20.92 0.56
N PRO A 155 8.89 20.55 -0.35
CA PRO A 155 7.84 21.47 -0.79
C PRO A 155 6.92 21.86 0.37
N GLY A 156 6.26 23.02 0.27
CA GLY A 156 5.19 23.40 1.19
C GLY A 156 3.95 22.49 1.06
N PRO A 157 2.95 22.64 1.95
CA PRO A 157 1.72 21.86 1.86
C PRO A 157 0.88 22.29 0.65
N PRO A 158 0.26 21.35 -0.10
CA PRO A 158 -0.79 21.68 -1.06
C PRO A 158 -1.92 22.47 -0.39
N ALA A 159 -2.45 23.47 -1.09
CA ALA A 159 -3.51 24.34 -0.60
C ALA A 159 -4.86 24.04 -1.28
N ALA A 160 -5.93 24.60 -0.72
CA ALA A 160 -7.28 24.55 -1.31
C ALA A 160 -7.73 23.13 -1.71
N LEU A 161 -7.39 22.12 -0.89
CA LEU A 161 -7.85 20.76 -1.11
C LEU A 161 -9.38 20.73 -1.07
N SER A 162 -9.99 20.23 -2.13
CA SER A 162 -11.44 20.08 -2.25
C SER A 162 -11.78 18.67 -2.71
N ALA A 163 -12.99 18.23 -2.34
CA ALA A 163 -13.54 16.93 -2.68
C ALA A 163 -14.95 17.10 -3.26
N ARG A 164 -15.25 16.31 -4.28
CA ARG A 164 -16.59 16.18 -4.86
C ARG A 164 -17.02 14.72 -4.81
N ASP A 165 -18.06 14.46 -4.03
CA ASP A 165 -18.66 13.14 -3.89
C ASP A 165 -19.31 12.68 -5.21
N GLY A 166 -19.20 11.38 -5.49
CA GLY A 166 -19.91 10.68 -6.55
C GLY A 166 -20.31 9.28 -6.09
N ASP A 167 -20.75 8.47 -7.05
CA ASP A 167 -21.14 7.08 -6.83
C ASP A 167 -19.91 6.17 -6.87
N GLY A 168 -19.57 5.57 -5.73
CA GLY A 168 -18.39 4.73 -5.54
C GLY A 168 -17.06 5.49 -5.70
N GLN A 169 -17.10 6.82 -5.76
CA GLN A 169 -15.93 7.63 -6.08
C GLN A 169 -15.95 9.02 -5.45
N VAL A 170 -14.75 9.59 -5.31
CA VAL A 170 -14.53 10.99 -4.89
C VAL A 170 -13.51 11.62 -5.82
N ALA A 171 -13.88 12.75 -6.42
CA ALA A 171 -12.97 13.58 -7.21
C ALA A 171 -12.31 14.64 -6.32
N LEU A 172 -10.99 14.58 -6.20
CA LEU A 172 -10.15 15.50 -5.44
C LEU A 172 -9.49 16.52 -6.37
N SER A 173 -9.32 17.74 -5.89
CA SER A 173 -8.46 18.75 -6.52
C SER A 173 -7.80 19.64 -5.47
N TRP A 174 -6.61 20.14 -5.79
CA TRP A 174 -5.84 21.02 -4.90
C TRP A 174 -5.02 22.03 -5.71
N GLN A 175 -4.35 22.93 -5.00
CA GLN A 175 -3.38 23.87 -5.53
C GLN A 175 -1.96 23.42 -5.16
N ALA A 176 -1.06 23.47 -6.14
CA ALA A 176 0.36 23.20 -5.93
C ALA A 176 0.97 24.24 -4.95
N PRO A 177 1.90 23.85 -4.07
CA PRO A 177 2.59 24.80 -3.22
C PRO A 177 3.57 25.65 -4.05
N GLU A 178 3.44 26.97 -3.98
CA GLU A 178 4.35 27.89 -4.68
C GLU A 178 5.74 28.00 -4.03
N LYS A 179 5.84 27.57 -2.77
CA LYS A 179 7.05 27.70 -1.94
C LYS A 179 7.50 26.38 -1.35
N LEU A 180 8.81 26.25 -1.15
CA LEU A 180 9.39 25.24 -0.27
C LEU A 180 9.17 25.64 1.19
N SER A 181 9.44 24.70 2.10
CA SER A 181 9.24 24.89 3.54
C SER A 181 10.15 25.97 4.16
N ASP A 182 11.24 26.35 3.49
CA ASP A 182 12.10 27.48 3.88
C ASP A 182 11.64 28.83 3.32
N GLY A 183 10.55 28.86 2.54
CA GLY A 183 9.99 30.05 1.91
C GLY A 183 10.57 30.40 0.54
N SER A 184 11.58 29.67 0.05
CA SER A 184 12.07 29.79 -1.32
C SER A 184 11.02 29.29 -2.33
N VAL A 185 11.18 29.62 -3.60
CA VAL A 185 10.23 29.20 -4.65
C VAL A 185 10.36 27.69 -4.88
N ALA A 186 9.24 26.97 -4.91
CA ALA A 186 9.26 25.51 -5.06
C ALA A 186 9.87 25.03 -6.38
N GLY A 187 9.56 25.74 -7.47
CA GLY A 187 9.86 25.30 -8.82
C GLY A 187 9.00 24.09 -9.22
N GLU A 188 8.76 23.93 -10.52
CA GLU A 188 7.94 22.85 -11.08
C GLU A 188 8.81 21.95 -12.00
N PRO A 189 8.50 20.65 -12.15
CA PRO A 189 7.27 19.98 -11.71
C PRO A 189 7.35 19.29 -10.33
N LEU A 190 6.31 19.46 -9.51
CA LEU A 190 6.07 18.66 -8.30
C LEU A 190 5.25 17.39 -8.61
N SER A 191 5.30 16.43 -7.70
CA SER A 191 4.42 15.26 -7.67
C SER A 191 3.61 15.22 -6.37
N TYR A 192 2.66 14.31 -6.24
CA TYR A 192 1.76 14.26 -5.10
C TYR A 192 1.53 12.83 -4.61
N TYR A 193 1.44 12.69 -3.29
CA TYR A 193 0.90 11.50 -2.65
C TYR A 193 -0.40 11.84 -1.95
N ILE A 194 -1.38 10.96 -2.12
CA ILE A 194 -2.70 11.09 -1.53
C ILE A 194 -2.80 10.07 -0.40
N TYR A 195 -3.21 10.54 0.75
CA TYR A 195 -3.45 9.74 1.93
C TYR A 195 -4.94 9.74 2.23
N ARG A 196 -5.50 8.56 2.48
CA ARG A 196 -6.91 8.36 2.78
C ARG A 196 -7.05 7.55 4.06
N ARG A 197 -8.00 7.91 4.91
CA ARG A 197 -8.53 7.01 5.94
C ARG A 197 -10.01 6.78 5.73
N GLU A 198 -10.45 5.59 6.11
CA GLU A 198 -11.87 5.19 6.17
C GLU A 198 -12.37 5.31 7.61
N GLY A 199 -13.44 6.07 7.82
CA GLY A 199 -13.95 6.40 9.16
C GLY A 199 -12.86 6.96 10.07
N ASP A 200 -12.69 6.36 11.25
CA ASP A 200 -11.66 6.68 12.24
C ASP A 200 -10.40 5.78 12.13
N GLY A 201 -10.28 5.04 11.03
CA GLY A 201 -9.12 4.19 10.76
C GLY A 201 -7.82 4.97 10.53
N PRO A 202 -6.69 4.24 10.35
CA PRO A 202 -5.41 4.87 10.03
C PRO A 202 -5.41 5.48 8.63
N TYR A 203 -4.56 6.47 8.42
CA TYR A 203 -4.26 6.96 7.07
C TYR A 203 -3.40 5.95 6.32
N GLU A 204 -3.81 5.66 5.10
CA GLU A 204 -3.07 4.85 4.15
C GLU A 204 -2.72 5.70 2.93
N ARG A 205 -1.51 5.51 2.39
CA ARG A 205 -1.13 6.13 1.14
C ARG A 205 -1.78 5.38 -0.02
N LEU A 206 -2.58 6.08 -0.82
CA LEU A 206 -3.18 5.49 -2.02
C LEU A 206 -2.08 5.14 -3.04
N LEU A 207 -2.16 3.93 -3.58
CA LEU A 207 -1.24 3.45 -4.59
C LEU A 207 -1.75 3.87 -5.97
N VAL A 208 -0.95 4.68 -6.65
CA VAL A 208 -1.18 5.11 -8.04
C VAL A 208 -0.06 4.60 -8.92
N ALA A 209 -0.34 4.37 -10.20
CA ALA A 209 0.67 3.95 -11.16
C ALA A 209 1.64 5.12 -11.43
N GLY A 210 2.84 5.04 -10.85
CA GLY A 210 3.87 6.08 -11.00
C GLY A 210 3.69 7.25 -10.04
N LEU A 211 4.27 8.40 -10.40
CA LEU A 211 4.14 9.64 -9.64
C LEU A 211 2.98 10.47 -10.19
N LEU A 212 2.08 10.90 -9.32
CA LEU A 212 0.97 11.77 -9.69
C LEU A 212 1.49 13.20 -9.84
N SER A 213 1.48 13.76 -11.05
CA SER A 213 1.93 15.13 -11.34
C SER A 213 0.78 16.13 -11.49
N ASN A 214 -0.46 15.66 -11.67
CA ASN A 214 -1.63 16.53 -11.75
C ASN A 214 -2.09 16.97 -10.37
N THR A 215 -2.72 18.14 -10.28
CA THR A 215 -3.34 18.64 -9.05
C THR A 215 -4.80 18.21 -8.89
N ALA A 216 -5.13 17.04 -9.45
CA ALA A 216 -6.44 16.42 -9.36
C ALA A 216 -6.31 14.90 -9.44
N PHE A 217 -7.22 14.20 -8.75
CA PHE A 217 -7.28 12.74 -8.71
C PHE A 217 -8.70 12.27 -8.41
N THR A 218 -9.14 11.20 -9.08
CA THR A 218 -10.41 10.55 -8.75
C THR A 218 -10.13 9.21 -8.09
N ASP A 219 -10.51 9.08 -6.83
CA ASP A 219 -10.51 7.81 -6.10
C ASP A 219 -11.80 7.07 -6.44
N THR A 220 -11.71 5.92 -7.12
CA THR A 220 -12.86 5.11 -7.56
C THR A 220 -12.99 3.80 -6.78
N SER A 221 -12.28 3.68 -5.66
CA SER A 221 -12.17 2.43 -4.88
C SER A 221 -13.01 2.47 -3.60
N LEU A 222 -14.12 3.22 -3.62
CA LEU A 222 -14.86 3.59 -2.42
C LEU A 222 -16.17 2.82 -2.29
N ALA A 223 -16.51 2.48 -1.05
CA ALA A 223 -17.87 2.08 -0.71
C ALA A 223 -18.73 3.33 -0.53
N ASN A 224 -19.95 3.29 -1.06
CA ASN A 224 -20.93 4.33 -0.81
C ASN A 224 -21.35 4.38 0.66
N ASP A 225 -21.85 5.55 1.05
CA ASP A 225 -22.39 5.85 2.38
C ASP A 225 -21.38 5.58 3.52
N THR A 226 -20.09 5.67 3.20
CA THR A 226 -18.97 5.54 4.12
C THR A 226 -18.17 6.84 4.15
N PHE A 227 -17.76 7.29 5.35
CA PHE A 227 -16.94 8.49 5.48
C PHE A 227 -15.49 8.20 5.13
N TYR A 228 -14.92 9.04 4.27
CA TYR A 228 -13.50 9.05 3.99
C TYR A 228 -12.92 10.42 4.32
N THR A 229 -11.68 10.44 4.80
CA THR A 229 -10.93 11.68 4.99
C THR A 229 -9.63 11.62 4.21
N TYR A 230 -9.36 12.68 3.44
CA TYR A 230 -8.20 12.78 2.57
C TYR A 230 -7.22 13.85 3.03
N LYS A 231 -5.95 13.60 2.74
CA LYS A 231 -4.83 14.55 2.81
C LYS A 231 -3.97 14.39 1.56
N VAL A 232 -3.31 15.46 1.15
CA VAL A 232 -2.34 15.42 0.05
C VAL A 232 -1.02 15.98 0.53
N ARG A 233 0.07 15.30 0.18
CA ARG A 233 1.44 15.81 0.35
C ARG A 233 2.04 16.09 -1.02
N ALA A 234 2.66 17.25 -1.18
CA ALA A 234 3.53 17.51 -2.33
C ALA A 234 4.84 16.73 -2.17
N VAL A 235 5.42 16.34 -3.30
CA VAL A 235 6.62 15.52 -3.39
C VAL A 235 7.56 16.18 -4.38
N ARG A 236 8.76 16.50 -3.94
CA ARG A 236 9.82 17.06 -4.77
C ARG A 236 10.84 15.97 -5.09
N SER A 237 11.19 15.83 -6.37
CA SER A 237 12.23 14.89 -6.80
C SER A 237 13.58 15.61 -6.87
N VAL A 238 14.54 15.15 -6.07
CA VAL A 238 15.92 15.63 -6.07
C VAL A 238 16.82 14.46 -6.43
N LYS A 239 17.30 14.45 -7.68
CA LYS A 239 18.04 13.31 -8.27
C LYS A 239 17.24 12.00 -8.15
N THR A 240 17.63 11.11 -7.26
CA THR A 240 16.97 9.82 -7.02
C THR A 240 16.15 9.79 -5.74
N THR A 241 16.10 10.89 -4.99
CA THR A 241 15.39 10.98 -3.72
C THR A 241 14.08 11.73 -3.90
N LEU A 242 12.99 11.14 -3.40
CA LEU A 242 11.68 11.77 -3.32
C LEU A 242 11.52 12.35 -1.91
N ILE A 243 11.29 13.65 -1.83
CA ILE A 243 11.17 14.40 -0.59
C ILE A 243 9.71 14.84 -0.44
N GLU A 244 9.02 14.28 0.54
CA GLU A 244 7.63 14.63 0.86
C GLU A 244 7.58 15.88 1.74
N GLY A 245 6.68 16.79 1.41
CA GLY A 245 6.36 17.97 2.21
C GLY A 245 5.34 17.70 3.33
N PRO A 246 4.99 18.75 4.08
CA PRO A 246 3.91 18.69 5.06
C PRO A 246 2.56 18.34 4.42
N GLU A 247 1.64 17.88 5.27
CA GLU A 247 0.26 17.54 4.85
C GLU A 247 -0.54 18.81 4.52
N SER A 248 -1.40 18.73 3.51
CA SER A 248 -2.49 19.69 3.33
C SER A 248 -3.47 19.66 4.51
N ASP A 249 -4.38 20.62 4.54
CA ASP A 249 -5.59 20.49 5.35
C ASP A 249 -6.37 19.21 4.99
N GLU A 250 -7.07 18.65 5.98
CA GLU A 250 -7.93 17.48 5.78
C GLU A 250 -9.24 17.88 5.08
N ILE A 251 -9.70 17.04 4.15
CA ILE A 251 -11.05 17.14 3.60
C ILE A 251 -11.84 15.85 3.83
N LYS A 252 -13.08 15.99 4.30
CA LYS A 252 -14.01 14.85 4.44
C LYS A 252 -14.84 14.69 3.18
N ALA A 253 -15.08 13.45 2.80
CA ALA A 253 -15.93 13.06 1.69
C ALA A 253 -16.90 11.96 2.13
N PHE A 254 -18.04 11.89 1.48
CA PHE A 254 -19.09 10.92 1.72
C PHE A 254 -19.70 10.52 0.37
N PRO A 255 -19.00 9.66 -0.42
CA PRO A 255 -19.55 9.13 -1.65
C PRO A 255 -20.89 8.45 -1.35
N LYS A 256 -21.82 8.58 -2.29
CA LYS A 256 -23.18 8.09 -2.09
C LYS A 256 -23.64 7.39 -3.33
N ASP A 257 -24.47 6.38 -3.12
CA ASP A 257 -25.17 5.75 -4.22
C ASP A 257 -26.11 6.76 -4.89
N MET A 258 -25.98 6.86 -6.21
CA MET A 258 -26.76 7.74 -7.07
C MET A 258 -27.33 6.98 -8.27
N THR A 259 -27.09 5.68 -8.37
CA THR A 259 -27.47 4.87 -9.54
C THR A 259 -28.71 4.06 -9.20
N PRO A 260 -29.89 4.41 -9.75
CA PRO A 260 -31.07 3.59 -9.56
C PRO A 260 -30.92 2.23 -10.25
N PRO A 261 -31.66 1.20 -9.77
CA PRO A 261 -31.73 -0.07 -10.48
C PRO A 261 -32.28 0.08 -11.90
N ALA A 262 -32.07 -0.94 -12.74
CA ALA A 262 -32.67 -0.99 -14.05
C ALA A 262 -34.21 -1.06 -13.95
N PRO A 263 -34.95 -0.45 -14.89
CA PRO A 263 -36.40 -0.59 -14.94
C PRO A 263 -36.83 -2.05 -15.02
N PRO A 264 -37.85 -2.48 -14.26
CA PRO A 264 -38.33 -3.85 -14.29
C PRO A 264 -38.82 -4.26 -15.68
N THR A 265 -38.65 -5.54 -16.03
CA THR A 265 -39.02 -6.08 -17.34
C THR A 265 -39.98 -7.27 -17.24
N GLY A 266 -40.61 -7.64 -18.36
CA GLY A 266 -41.51 -8.79 -18.41
C GLY A 266 -42.81 -8.61 -17.61
N LEU A 267 -43.21 -7.36 -17.32
CA LEU A 267 -44.48 -7.10 -16.66
C LEU A 267 -45.63 -7.69 -17.49
N SER A 268 -46.52 -8.40 -16.81
CA SER A 268 -47.76 -8.96 -17.34
C SER A 268 -48.86 -8.82 -16.30
N ALA A 269 -50.10 -8.65 -16.77
CA ALA A 269 -51.28 -8.50 -15.93
C ALA A 269 -52.37 -9.45 -16.40
N ILE A 270 -52.94 -10.22 -15.47
CA ILE A 270 -53.98 -11.23 -15.75
C ILE A 270 -55.12 -11.02 -14.76
N ALA A 271 -56.35 -10.96 -15.27
CA ALA A 271 -57.54 -10.92 -14.43
C ALA A 271 -57.80 -12.29 -13.78
N SER A 272 -58.13 -12.28 -12.49
CA SER A 272 -58.51 -13.47 -11.73
C SER A 272 -59.69 -13.17 -10.79
N PRO A 273 -60.35 -14.19 -10.21
CA PRO A 273 -61.41 -13.98 -9.23
C PRO A 273 -61.00 -13.15 -8.00
N GLU A 274 -59.71 -13.12 -7.68
CA GLU A 274 -59.14 -12.39 -6.54
C GLU A 274 -58.70 -10.95 -6.88
N GLY A 275 -58.77 -10.54 -8.15
CA GLY A 275 -58.35 -9.22 -8.62
C GLY A 275 -57.49 -9.27 -9.88
N ILE A 276 -56.60 -8.29 -10.07
CA ILE A 276 -55.59 -8.34 -11.14
C ILE A 276 -54.27 -8.87 -10.57
N VAL A 277 -53.79 -9.99 -11.10
CA VAL A 277 -52.49 -10.55 -10.75
C VAL A 277 -51.43 -9.99 -11.70
N LEU A 278 -50.44 -9.31 -11.14
CA LEU A 278 -49.26 -8.83 -11.86
C LEU A 278 -48.10 -9.79 -11.64
N ARG A 279 -47.31 -10.03 -12.70
CA ARG A 279 -46.03 -10.75 -12.64
C ARG A 279 -45.00 -10.05 -13.48
N TRP A 280 -43.75 -10.05 -13.02
CA TRP A 280 -42.60 -9.51 -13.75
C TRP A 280 -41.36 -10.37 -13.47
N ILE A 281 -40.29 -10.10 -14.21
CA ILE A 281 -38.98 -10.73 -14.01
C ILE A 281 -38.25 -9.95 -12.92
N ASP A 282 -37.75 -10.65 -11.90
CA ASP A 282 -36.98 -10.02 -10.84
C ASP A 282 -35.67 -9.43 -11.39
N ASN A 283 -35.34 -8.25 -10.89
CA ASN A 283 -34.09 -7.54 -11.03
C ASN A 283 -33.02 -8.32 -10.26
N THR A 284 -31.78 -8.19 -10.68
CA THR A 284 -30.66 -8.99 -10.18
C THR A 284 -29.59 -8.15 -9.49
N GLU A 285 -29.80 -6.84 -9.41
CA GLU A 285 -28.93 -5.88 -8.78
C GLU A 285 -28.76 -6.22 -7.29
N PRO A 286 -27.51 -6.32 -6.78
CA PRO A 286 -27.25 -6.77 -5.40
C PRO A 286 -27.87 -5.90 -4.31
N ASP A 287 -28.14 -4.63 -4.63
CA ASP A 287 -28.68 -3.59 -3.76
C ASP A 287 -30.18 -3.37 -3.97
N LEU A 288 -30.87 -4.19 -4.77
CA LEU A 288 -32.32 -4.10 -4.96
C LEU A 288 -33.06 -4.26 -3.61
N ALA A 289 -33.84 -3.25 -3.22
CA ALA A 289 -34.73 -3.34 -2.07
C ALA A 289 -36.13 -3.86 -2.42
N GLY A 290 -36.59 -3.60 -3.65
CA GLY A 290 -37.86 -4.14 -4.17
C GLY A 290 -38.55 -3.20 -5.16
N TYR A 291 -39.87 -3.33 -5.29
CA TYR A 291 -40.65 -2.67 -6.33
C TYR A 291 -41.78 -1.80 -5.78
N ARG A 292 -42.07 -0.71 -6.49
CA ARG A 292 -43.32 0.04 -6.34
C ARG A 292 -44.22 -0.25 -7.52
N VAL A 293 -45.46 -0.65 -7.23
CA VAL A 293 -46.48 -0.94 -8.24
C VAL A 293 -47.39 0.26 -8.40
N TYR A 294 -47.60 0.67 -9.64
CA TYR A 294 -48.43 1.80 -10.01
C TYR A 294 -49.62 1.38 -10.86
N ARG A 295 -50.75 2.07 -10.67
CA ARG A 295 -51.97 1.90 -11.46
C ARG A 295 -52.55 3.23 -11.89
N ARG A 296 -53.18 3.25 -13.06
CA ARG A 296 -54.10 4.31 -13.48
C ARG A 296 -55.24 3.74 -14.32
N THR A 297 -56.36 4.45 -14.42
CA THR A 297 -57.38 4.19 -15.44
C THR A 297 -57.09 4.98 -16.72
N LYS A 298 -57.96 4.84 -17.74
CA LYS A 298 -57.82 5.61 -18.98
C LYS A 298 -58.09 7.10 -18.77
N GLU A 299 -58.96 7.43 -17.83
CA GLU A 299 -59.38 8.80 -17.50
C GLU A 299 -58.40 9.50 -16.54
N GLU A 300 -57.46 8.76 -15.97
CA GLU A 300 -56.46 9.27 -15.04
C GLU A 300 -55.13 9.57 -15.74
N ASP A 301 -54.68 10.82 -15.65
CA ASP A 301 -53.38 11.27 -16.19
C ASP A 301 -52.19 10.95 -15.26
N LYS A 302 -52.46 10.59 -14.00
CA LYS A 302 -51.42 10.36 -12.98
C LYS A 302 -51.46 8.93 -12.49
N TRP A 303 -50.28 8.34 -12.37
CA TRP A 303 -50.07 7.05 -11.71
C TRP A 303 -50.35 7.15 -10.22
N ARG A 304 -51.14 6.22 -9.69
CA ARG A 304 -51.33 6.00 -8.26
C ARG A 304 -50.43 4.84 -7.81
N CYS A 305 -49.57 5.08 -6.82
CA CYS A 305 -48.82 4.00 -6.17
C CYS A 305 -49.79 3.13 -5.35
N LEU A 306 -49.74 1.82 -5.57
CA LEU A 306 -50.55 0.83 -4.88
C LEU A 306 -49.81 0.17 -3.72
N SER A 307 -48.49 -0.01 -3.86
CA SER A 307 -47.66 -0.65 -2.84
C SER A 307 -47.57 0.23 -1.59
N ARG A 308 -47.82 -0.35 -0.40
CA ARG A 308 -47.66 0.34 0.90
C ARG A 308 -46.22 0.25 1.45
N GLY A 309 -45.46 -0.70 0.93
CA GLY A 309 -44.01 -0.89 1.12
C GLY A 309 -43.39 -1.31 -0.21
N LEU A 310 -42.18 -1.86 -0.19
CA LEU A 310 -41.56 -2.42 -1.39
C LEU A 310 -41.96 -3.89 -1.56
N GLU A 311 -42.38 -4.26 -2.77
CA GLU A 311 -42.62 -5.66 -3.11
C GLU A 311 -41.27 -6.34 -3.37
N THR A 312 -40.95 -7.43 -2.67
CA THR A 312 -39.63 -8.08 -2.76
C THR A 312 -39.62 -9.31 -3.67
N SER A 313 -40.69 -9.54 -4.43
CA SER A 313 -40.82 -10.67 -5.35
C SER A 313 -41.59 -10.26 -6.60
N GLY A 314 -41.36 -10.96 -7.70
CA GLY A 314 -41.93 -10.73 -9.04
C GLY A 314 -43.44 -10.95 -9.19
N ARG A 315 -44.23 -10.59 -8.17
CA ARG A 315 -45.67 -10.78 -8.12
C ARG A 315 -46.35 -9.74 -7.23
N TYR A 316 -47.47 -9.21 -7.71
CA TYR A 316 -48.40 -8.39 -6.93
C TYR A 316 -49.84 -8.78 -7.28
N THR A 317 -50.79 -8.51 -6.39
CA THR A 317 -52.21 -8.72 -6.67
C THR A 317 -53.01 -7.51 -6.21
N ASP A 318 -53.56 -6.79 -7.19
CA ASP A 318 -54.46 -5.68 -6.94
C ASP A 318 -55.88 -6.19 -6.73
N LYS A 319 -56.36 -6.08 -5.49
CA LYS A 319 -57.70 -6.51 -5.05
C LYS A 319 -58.71 -5.37 -5.05
N GLU A 320 -58.28 -4.13 -5.27
CA GLU A 320 -59.12 -2.93 -5.22
C GLU A 320 -59.62 -2.53 -6.62
N VAL A 321 -59.77 -3.50 -7.52
CA VAL A 321 -60.24 -3.31 -8.90
C VAL A 321 -61.76 -3.47 -9.00
N ARG A 322 -62.37 -2.70 -9.90
CA ARG A 322 -63.80 -2.78 -10.20
C ARG A 322 -64.02 -3.54 -11.50
N LYS A 323 -65.00 -4.44 -11.50
CA LYS A 323 -65.40 -5.18 -12.69
C LYS A 323 -65.92 -4.23 -13.77
N GLY A 324 -65.53 -4.49 -15.01
CA GLY A 324 -65.94 -3.66 -16.15
C GLY A 324 -65.06 -2.42 -16.38
N GLU A 325 -63.90 -2.31 -15.73
CA GLU A 325 -62.94 -1.20 -15.94
C GLU A 325 -61.64 -1.68 -16.60
N VAL A 326 -61.00 -0.81 -17.38
CA VAL A 326 -59.65 -1.01 -17.94
C VAL A 326 -58.63 -0.36 -17.00
N TYR A 327 -57.63 -1.13 -16.59
CA TYR A 327 -56.51 -0.64 -15.80
C TYR A 327 -55.21 -0.72 -16.58
N TYR A 328 -54.34 0.25 -16.31
CA TYR A 328 -52.95 0.29 -16.77
C TYR A 328 -52.05 0.12 -15.56
N TYR A 329 -51.01 -0.70 -15.69
CA TYR A 329 -50.02 -0.94 -14.64
C TYR A 329 -48.61 -0.70 -15.15
N ALA A 330 -47.77 -0.18 -14.27
CA ALA A 330 -46.33 -0.07 -14.44
C ALA A 330 -45.67 -0.28 -13.07
N LEU A 331 -44.38 -0.63 -13.05
CA LEU A 331 -43.62 -0.69 -11.81
C LEU A 331 -42.24 -0.03 -11.97
N THR A 332 -41.69 0.38 -10.85
CA THR A 332 -40.29 0.82 -10.73
C THR A 332 -39.56 -0.11 -9.76
N ALA A 333 -38.25 -0.23 -9.95
CA ALA A 333 -37.35 -0.85 -9.01
C ALA A 333 -36.74 0.22 -8.09
N VAL A 334 -36.52 -0.13 -6.83
CA VAL A 334 -35.97 0.75 -5.79
C VAL A 334 -34.80 0.03 -5.13
N ASP A 335 -33.67 0.73 -4.97
CA ASP A 335 -32.50 0.20 -4.26
C ASP A 335 -32.63 0.33 -2.72
N SER A 336 -31.63 -0.23 -2.04
CA SER A 336 -31.49 -0.24 -0.59
C SER A 336 -30.64 0.91 -0.05
N SER A 337 -30.27 1.88 -0.90
CA SER A 337 -29.53 3.07 -0.47
C SER A 337 -30.37 3.88 0.53
N PRO A 338 -29.75 4.67 1.44
CA PRO A 338 -30.48 5.52 2.37
C PRO A 338 -31.43 6.52 1.70
N ARG A 339 -31.14 6.89 0.44
CA ARG A 339 -32.00 7.78 -0.37
C ARG A 339 -33.00 7.04 -1.25
N GLN A 340 -32.90 5.71 -1.37
CA GLN A 340 -33.74 4.86 -2.21
C GLN A 340 -33.82 5.39 -3.65
N ASN A 341 -32.77 5.20 -4.45
CA ASN A 341 -32.87 5.60 -5.85
C ASN A 341 -33.89 4.69 -6.55
N GLU A 342 -34.76 5.32 -7.34
CA GLU A 342 -35.87 4.67 -8.01
C GLU A 342 -35.67 4.72 -9.52
N SER A 343 -35.87 3.57 -10.17
CA SER A 343 -35.75 3.44 -11.62
C SER A 343 -36.82 4.26 -12.35
N THR A 344 -36.64 4.43 -13.66
CA THR A 344 -37.80 4.79 -14.51
C THR A 344 -38.82 3.64 -14.51
N MET A 345 -40.05 3.95 -14.90
CA MET A 345 -41.12 2.94 -14.98
C MET A 345 -40.81 1.88 -16.04
N SER A 346 -41.24 0.66 -15.76
CA SER A 346 -41.34 -0.43 -16.74
C SER A 346 -42.22 -0.02 -17.93
N LEU A 347 -42.20 -0.84 -18.97
CA LEU A 347 -43.26 -0.79 -19.98
C LEU A 347 -44.63 -0.98 -19.32
N GLU A 348 -45.61 -0.17 -19.72
CA GLU A 348 -46.97 -0.29 -19.20
C GLU A 348 -47.68 -1.51 -19.77
N VAL A 349 -48.53 -2.12 -18.96
CA VAL A 349 -49.46 -3.18 -19.40
C VAL A 349 -50.89 -2.76 -19.17
N ARG A 350 -51.77 -3.20 -20.07
CA ARG A 350 -53.21 -2.94 -20.02
C ARG A 350 -53.95 -4.25 -19.74
N VAL A 351 -54.94 -4.20 -18.86
CA VAL A 351 -55.81 -5.34 -18.55
C VAL A 351 -57.24 -4.88 -18.30
N TRP A 352 -58.20 -5.74 -18.65
CA TRP A 352 -59.62 -5.56 -18.36
C TRP A 352 -59.98 -6.36 -17.10
N ALA A 353 -60.70 -5.75 -16.16
CA ALA A 353 -61.19 -6.43 -14.98
C ALA A 353 -62.53 -7.13 -15.25
N GLU A 354 -62.54 -8.47 -15.22
CA GLU A 354 -63.69 -9.34 -15.56
C GLU A 354 -64.78 -9.48 -14.49
#